data_AF-A0A7C4XWF6-F1
#
_entry.id   AF-A0A7C4XWF6-F1
#
_cell.length_a   1.000
_cell.length_b   1.000
_cell.length_c   1.000
_cell.angle_alpha   90.00
_cell.angle_beta   90.00
_cell.angle_gamma   90.00
#
_symmetry.space_group_name_H-M   'P 1'
#
loop_
_entity.id
_entity.type
_entity.pdbx_description
1 polymer ?
#
loop_
_entity_poly.entity_id
_entity_poly.type
_entity_poly.pdbx_seq_one_letter_code
_entity_poly.pdbx_strand_id
1 'polypeptide(L)'
;MSRDYAELERELIEDLKPRTGKDLAEWMAAIDAANLPDRNAIIDWLRPQGFSFSKASWIERIHHNGGRPIYLDRAPARRPAQPRTEDAPAPRPTRARSVDSGLHPPSAAPFVATRGAAAVAAAAPAGRDSVADLIAAGKAYRPLAEMVLAEAARALPGLAFEARSGLVFFLRPNPLAVLSIAPKQLRLGMDLGDRPFGAPLARAKLAGAPASITHMLVLTDARQVDGALIGYLREADARANPPPVAADPHL
;
A
#
# COMPACT_ATOMS: atom_id res chain seq x y z
N MET A 1 13.07 -3.58 21.90
CA MET A 1 13.17 -2.11 21.83
C MET A 1 13.35 -1.75 20.37
N SER A 2 12.38 -1.06 19.77
CA SER A 2 12.54 -0.52 18.42
C SER A 2 13.28 0.80 18.57
N ARG A 3 14.43 0.98 17.92
CA ARG A 3 15.10 2.30 17.88
C ARG A 3 14.15 3.31 17.26
N ASP A 4 13.90 4.42 17.95
CA ASP A 4 13.03 5.44 17.41
C ASP A 4 13.76 6.16 16.26
N TYR A 5 13.12 6.27 15.10
CA TYR A 5 13.73 6.89 13.92
C TYR A 5 14.11 8.36 14.15
N ALA A 6 13.50 9.02 15.14
CA ALA A 6 13.87 10.35 15.62
C ALA A 6 15.19 10.37 16.42
N GLU A 7 15.55 9.29 17.13
CA GLU A 7 16.85 9.16 17.80
C GLU A 7 17.95 8.96 16.75
N LEU A 8 17.72 8.08 15.78
CA LEU A 8 18.63 7.86 14.65
C LEU A 8 18.81 9.12 13.78
N GLU A 9 17.78 9.96 13.64
CA GLU A 9 17.88 11.25 12.95
C GLU A 9 18.73 12.25 13.74
N ARG A 10 18.58 12.29 15.07
CA ARG A 10 19.42 13.12 15.94
C ARG A 10 20.88 12.66 15.91
N GLU A 11 21.13 11.37 16.07
CA GLU A 11 22.48 10.78 15.95
C GLU A 11 23.12 11.11 14.60
N LEU A 12 22.36 11.09 13.50
CA LEU A 12 22.85 11.49 12.18
C LEU A 12 23.27 12.97 12.12
N ILE A 13 22.46 13.86 12.69
CA ILE A 13 22.72 15.31 12.71
C ILE A 13 23.91 15.65 13.62
N GLU A 14 24.06 14.95 14.75
CA GLU A 14 25.20 15.10 15.66
C GLU A 14 26.51 14.50 15.08
N ASP A 15 26.43 13.39 14.32
CA ASP A 15 27.56 12.78 13.60
C ASP A 15 28.00 13.56 12.35
N LEU A 16 27.13 14.40 11.77
CA LEU A 16 27.40 15.11 10.51
C LEU A 16 28.62 16.02 10.59
N LYS A 17 28.63 16.95 11.55
CA LYS A 17 29.70 17.95 11.72
C LYS A 17 31.06 17.34 12.08
N PRO A 18 31.21 16.45 13.09
CA PRO A 18 32.51 15.86 13.41
C PRO A 18 33.05 14.94 12.32
N ARG A 19 32.19 14.29 11.52
CA ARG A 19 32.62 13.33 10.49
C ARG A 19 32.88 13.95 9.12
N THR A 20 32.23 15.08 8.80
CA THR A 20 32.29 15.70 7.47
C THR A 20 32.72 17.17 7.45
N GLY A 21 32.91 17.78 8.63
CA GLY A 21 33.26 19.19 8.78
C GLY A 21 32.08 20.17 8.57
N LYS A 22 30.94 19.69 8.05
CA LYS A 22 29.74 20.47 7.75
C LYS A 22 28.53 19.96 8.54
N ASP A 23 27.70 20.87 9.04
CA ASP A 23 26.40 20.53 9.63
C ASP A 23 25.29 20.38 8.57
N LEU A 24 24.09 20.00 9.04
CA LEU A 24 22.96 19.73 8.17
C LEU A 24 22.58 20.93 7.28
N ALA A 25 22.62 22.16 7.81
CA ALA A 25 22.25 23.36 7.05
C ALA A 25 23.29 23.68 5.98
N GLU A 26 24.58 23.54 6.31
CA GLU A 26 25.69 23.64 5.35
C GLU A 26 25.59 22.58 4.24
N TRP A 27 25.11 21.37 4.56
CA TRP A 27 24.84 20.33 3.57
C TRP A 27 23.64 20.65 2.67
N MET A 28 22.54 21.20 3.21
CA MET A 28 21.40 21.63 2.38
C MET A 28 21.84 22.70 1.39
N ALA A 29 22.52 23.75 1.87
CA ALA A 29 23.04 24.82 1.04
C ALA A 29 24.05 24.31 -0.03
N ALA A 30 24.85 23.30 0.30
CA ALA A 30 25.78 22.70 -0.66
C ALA A 30 25.08 21.85 -1.74
N ILE A 31 23.94 21.22 -1.42
CA ILE A 31 23.11 20.49 -2.40
C ILE A 31 22.36 21.47 -3.30
N ASP A 32 21.79 22.55 -2.74
CA ASP A 32 21.16 23.63 -3.50
C ASP A 32 22.16 24.29 -4.46
N ALA A 33 23.37 24.61 -3.98
CA ALA A 33 24.44 25.17 -4.80
C ALA A 33 24.96 24.22 -5.89
N ALA A 34 24.81 22.90 -5.73
CA ALA A 34 25.17 21.91 -6.74
C ALA A 34 24.13 21.80 -7.87
N ASN A 35 22.91 22.34 -7.69
CA ASN A 35 21.83 22.40 -8.68
C ASN A 35 21.61 21.07 -9.42
N LEU A 36 21.48 19.99 -8.66
CA LEU A 36 21.44 18.62 -9.18
C LEU A 36 20.05 18.30 -9.78
N PRO A 37 19.99 17.62 -10.94
CA PRO A 37 18.75 17.50 -11.73
C PRO A 37 17.73 16.52 -11.15
N ASP A 38 18.17 15.56 -10.33
CA ASP A 38 17.32 14.51 -9.78
C ASP A 38 17.84 13.95 -8.45
N ARG A 39 17.00 13.16 -7.77
CA ARG A 39 17.28 12.63 -6.43
C ARG A 39 18.42 11.61 -6.39
N ASN A 40 18.61 10.83 -7.46
CA ASN A 40 19.71 9.87 -7.52
C ASN A 40 21.04 10.62 -7.73
N ALA A 41 21.04 11.71 -8.52
CA ALA A 41 22.20 12.59 -8.63
C ALA A 41 22.63 13.19 -7.27
N ILE A 42 21.69 13.55 -6.38
CA ILE A 42 22.00 13.97 -5.00
C ILE A 42 22.67 12.84 -4.21
N ILE A 43 22.13 11.62 -4.27
CA ILE A 43 22.69 10.46 -3.56
C ILE A 43 24.10 10.11 -4.07
N ASP A 44 24.29 10.07 -5.39
CA ASP A 44 25.58 9.76 -6.00
C ASP A 44 26.60 10.89 -5.85
N TRP A 45 26.18 12.16 -5.67
CA TRP A 45 27.05 13.28 -5.30
C TRP A 45 27.46 13.28 -3.82
N LEU A 46 26.60 12.77 -2.92
CA LEU A 46 26.91 12.62 -1.49
C LEU A 46 27.85 11.43 -1.21
N ARG A 47 27.73 10.33 -1.95
CA ARG A 47 28.59 9.13 -1.78
C ARG A 47 30.11 9.40 -1.77
N PRO A 48 30.72 10.13 -2.73
CA PRO A 48 32.16 10.43 -2.71
C PRO A 48 32.58 11.33 -1.55
N GLN A 49 31.63 12.01 -0.88
CA GLN A 49 31.89 12.83 0.30
C GLN A 49 31.77 12.02 1.62
N GLY A 50 31.89 10.69 1.52
CA GLY A 50 31.97 9.79 2.68
C GLY A 50 30.62 9.38 3.26
N PHE A 51 29.51 9.61 2.57
CA PHE A 51 28.20 9.09 2.99
C PHE A 51 27.97 7.67 2.49
N SER A 52 27.57 6.77 3.39
CA SER A 52 26.98 5.49 2.98
C SER A 52 25.65 5.76 2.27
N PHE A 53 25.24 4.86 1.37
CA PHE A 53 23.99 5.00 0.60
C PHE A 53 22.78 5.31 1.48
N SER A 54 22.66 4.66 2.65
CA SER A 54 21.59 4.91 3.61
C SER A 54 21.64 6.32 4.24
N LYS A 55 22.83 6.86 4.56
CA LYS A 55 22.97 8.23 5.07
C LYS A 55 22.74 9.26 3.95
N ALA A 56 23.24 9.00 2.75
CA ALA A 56 23.04 9.84 1.57
C ALA A 56 21.56 9.97 1.18
N SER A 57 20.82 8.85 1.14
CA SER A 57 19.37 8.88 0.91
C SER A 57 18.59 9.56 2.05
N TRP A 58 19.09 9.57 3.29
CA TRP A 58 18.45 10.35 4.36
C TRP A 58 18.63 11.85 4.13
N ILE A 59 19.84 12.30 3.80
CA ILE A 59 20.15 13.72 3.55
C ILE A 59 19.39 14.22 2.31
N GLU A 60 19.30 13.42 1.24
CA GLU A 60 18.43 13.70 0.08
C GLU A 60 16.96 13.91 0.50
N ARG A 61 16.41 13.03 1.34
CA ARG A 61 15.03 13.18 1.84
C ARG A 61 14.84 14.43 2.71
N ILE A 62 15.84 14.82 3.50
CA ILE A 62 15.78 16.06 4.31
C ILE A 62 15.82 17.28 3.40
N HIS A 63 16.67 17.27 2.36
CA HIS A 63 16.71 18.31 1.33
C HIS A 63 15.36 18.46 0.62
N HIS A 64 14.79 17.35 0.15
CA HIS A 64 13.44 17.34 -0.44
C HIS A 64 12.32 17.71 0.56
N ASN A 65 12.59 17.71 1.86
CA ASN A 65 11.68 18.22 2.91
C ASN A 65 11.93 19.71 3.24
N GLY A 66 12.59 20.45 2.34
CA GLY A 66 12.93 21.86 2.54
C GLY A 66 13.99 22.08 3.62
N GLY A 67 14.92 21.13 3.77
CA GLY A 67 15.96 21.13 4.80
C GLY A 67 15.49 20.78 6.22
N ARG A 68 14.23 20.36 6.39
CA ARG A 68 13.65 20.06 7.71
C ARG A 68 13.79 18.58 8.09
N PRO A 69 14.16 18.25 9.34
CA PRO A 69 14.13 16.88 9.85
C PRO A 69 12.76 16.23 9.67
N ILE A 70 12.72 14.91 9.41
CA ILE A 70 11.51 14.19 8.99
C ILE A 70 10.80 13.55 10.20
N TYR A 71 11.57 13.18 11.24
CA TYR A 71 11.10 12.44 12.40
C TYR A 71 11.25 13.24 13.70
N LEU A 72 12.21 14.16 13.77
CA LEU A 72 12.50 15.01 14.94
C LEU A 72 11.32 15.92 15.34
N ASP A 73 10.51 16.38 14.37
CA ASP A 73 9.32 17.22 14.59
C ASP A 73 8.05 16.40 14.94
N ARG A 74 8.12 15.06 14.86
CA ARG A 74 6.99 14.19 15.20
C ARG A 74 6.94 13.96 16.70
N ALA A 75 6.50 14.98 17.44
CA ALA A 75 6.24 14.89 18.86
C ALA A 75 5.48 13.59 19.20
N PRO A 76 5.90 12.81 20.21
CA PRO A 76 5.21 11.59 20.59
C PRO A 76 3.79 11.97 20.98
N ALA A 77 2.80 11.49 20.22
CA ALA A 77 1.42 11.87 20.38
C ALA A 77 0.96 11.52 21.80
N ARG A 78 0.95 12.52 22.70
CA ARG A 78 0.37 12.42 24.04
C ARG A 78 -1.05 11.90 23.85
N ARG A 79 -1.31 10.67 24.29
CA ARG A 79 -2.65 10.11 24.29
C ARG A 79 -3.54 11.11 25.05
N PRO A 80 -4.59 11.69 24.44
CA PRO A 80 -5.59 12.38 25.24
C PRO A 80 -6.18 11.34 26.18
N ALA A 81 -6.14 11.63 27.48
CA ALA A 81 -6.78 10.78 28.46
C ALA A 81 -8.28 10.73 28.13
N GLN A 82 -8.80 9.54 27.82
CA GLN A 82 -10.23 9.37 27.64
C GLN A 82 -10.90 9.64 29.00
N PRO A 83 -11.83 10.61 29.11
CA PRO A 83 -12.66 10.68 30.29
C PRO A 83 -13.50 9.40 30.35
N ARG A 84 -13.46 8.69 31.48
CA ARG A 84 -14.46 7.65 31.77
C ARG A 84 -15.79 8.34 31.94
N THR A 85 -16.71 8.13 31.01
CA THR A 85 -18.13 8.25 31.29
C THR A 85 -18.58 6.90 31.83
N GLU A 86 -18.77 6.82 33.14
CA GLU A 86 -19.42 5.68 33.79
C GLU A 86 -20.95 5.86 33.74
N ASP A 87 -21.65 4.73 33.68
CA ASP A 87 -23.08 4.50 33.95
C ASP A 87 -24.17 4.75 32.87
N ALA A 88 -25.25 3.96 33.05
CA ALA A 88 -26.60 4.01 32.46
C ALA A 88 -26.84 3.44 31.02
N PRO A 89 -28.03 2.85 30.74
CA PRO A 89 -28.07 1.56 30.04
C PRO A 89 -28.87 1.51 28.71
N ALA A 90 -28.79 0.37 28.02
CA ALA A 90 -29.33 0.14 26.69
C ALA A 90 -30.87 -0.02 26.61
N PRO A 91 -31.53 0.53 25.57
CA PRO A 91 -32.89 0.14 25.18
C PRO A 91 -32.92 -1.02 24.15
N ARG A 92 -34.06 -1.73 24.12
CA ARG A 92 -34.30 -2.98 23.39
C ARG A 92 -34.78 -2.75 21.94
N PRO A 93 -34.67 -3.74 21.03
CA PRO A 93 -35.19 -3.62 19.66
C PRO A 93 -36.72 -3.77 19.62
N THR A 94 -37.41 -2.80 19.02
CA THR A 94 -38.86 -2.86 18.77
C THR A 94 -39.14 -3.46 17.40
N ARG A 95 -39.82 -4.61 17.38
CA ARG A 95 -40.32 -5.28 16.17
C ARG A 95 -41.76 -4.83 15.90
N ALA A 96 -42.05 -4.34 14.70
CA ALA A 96 -43.41 -4.12 14.21
C ALA A 96 -43.59 -4.80 12.84
N ARG A 97 -44.76 -5.38 12.61
CA ARG A 97 -45.12 -6.27 11.48
C ARG A 97 -46.57 -5.94 11.08
N SER A 98 -46.82 -5.75 9.79
CA SER A 98 -48.10 -5.88 9.05
C SER A 98 -47.79 -5.69 7.55
N VAL A 99 -48.20 -6.49 6.54
CA VAL A 99 -49.54 -6.98 6.08
C VAL A 99 -50.52 -5.83 5.76
N ASP A 100 -51.40 -5.80 4.75
CA ASP A 100 -51.60 -6.51 3.45
C ASP A 100 -52.60 -5.63 2.62
N SER A 101 -52.96 -5.78 1.33
CA SER A 101 -52.67 -6.75 0.24
C SER A 101 -52.87 -6.05 -1.14
N GLY A 102 -52.92 -6.75 -2.30
CA GLY A 102 -53.21 -6.07 -3.59
C GLY A 102 -53.13 -6.84 -4.93
N LEU A 103 -53.73 -8.02 -5.04
CA LEU A 103 -54.19 -8.74 -6.28
C LEU A 103 -53.79 -8.26 -7.71
N HIS A 104 -52.85 -8.99 -8.35
CA HIS A 104 -52.91 -9.75 -9.64
C HIS A 104 -54.05 -9.52 -10.69
N PRO A 105 -53.96 -10.00 -11.97
CA PRO A 105 -52.88 -10.11 -13.00
C PRO A 105 -53.46 -9.75 -14.43
N PRO A 106 -53.12 -10.32 -15.63
CA PRO A 106 -51.99 -11.16 -16.11
C PRO A 106 -51.37 -10.79 -17.51
N SER A 107 -50.38 -11.61 -17.92
CA SER A 107 -50.09 -12.05 -19.30
C SER A 107 -49.26 -11.18 -20.25
N ALA A 108 -48.03 -11.62 -20.58
CA ALA A 108 -47.73 -12.29 -21.87
C ALA A 108 -46.21 -12.57 -22.04
N ALA A 109 -45.88 -13.76 -22.55
CA ALA A 109 -44.60 -14.11 -23.21
C ALA A 109 -44.92 -14.45 -24.69
N PRO A 110 -43.98 -14.81 -25.59
CA PRO A 110 -42.51 -14.98 -25.45
C PRO A 110 -41.70 -14.27 -26.57
N PHE A 111 -40.36 -14.41 -26.60
CA PHE A 111 -39.64 -14.89 -27.80
C PHE A 111 -38.18 -15.34 -27.52
N VAL A 112 -37.53 -15.91 -28.54
CA VAL A 112 -36.39 -16.83 -28.45
C VAL A 112 -35.11 -16.29 -29.10
N ALA A 113 -33.99 -16.49 -28.39
CA ALA A 113 -32.58 -16.63 -28.81
C ALA A 113 -31.93 -15.75 -29.90
N THR A 114 -30.68 -15.37 -29.63
CA THR A 114 -29.55 -15.77 -30.50
C THR A 114 -28.25 -15.86 -29.69
N ARG A 115 -27.39 -16.84 -30.02
CA ARG A 115 -26.00 -16.92 -29.55
C ARG A 115 -25.10 -16.18 -30.54
N GLY A 116 -24.08 -15.47 -30.04
CA GLY A 116 -23.02 -14.90 -30.87
C GLY A 116 -22.02 -14.15 -30.00
N ALA A 117 -20.80 -14.68 -29.86
CA ALA A 117 -19.79 -14.15 -28.95
C ALA A 117 -18.70 -13.38 -29.70
N ALA A 118 -18.16 -12.32 -29.09
CA ALA A 118 -16.71 -12.14 -28.88
C ALA A 118 -16.38 -10.84 -28.10
N ALA A 119 -15.57 -10.99 -27.04
CA ALA A 119 -14.39 -10.16 -26.69
C ALA A 119 -14.52 -8.61 -26.50
N VAL A 120 -14.07 -7.98 -25.41
CA VAL A 120 -13.61 -8.47 -24.08
C VAL A 120 -13.97 -7.39 -23.04
N ALA A 121 -14.84 -7.72 -22.08
CA ALA A 121 -15.01 -6.95 -20.85
C ALA A 121 -15.19 -7.97 -19.71
N ALA A 122 -14.09 -8.28 -19.02
CA ALA A 122 -14.08 -9.32 -17.98
C ALA A 122 -14.74 -8.81 -16.70
N ALA A 123 -16.08 -8.80 -16.69
CA ALA A 123 -16.87 -8.65 -15.48
C ALA A 123 -16.77 -9.94 -14.64
N ALA A 124 -16.06 -9.85 -13.50
CA ALA A 124 -16.15 -10.85 -12.45
C ALA A 124 -17.40 -10.60 -11.58
N PRO A 125 -18.05 -11.64 -11.02
CA PRO A 125 -19.33 -11.51 -10.35
C PRO A 125 -19.23 -10.80 -8.99
N ALA A 126 -20.27 -10.05 -8.65
CA ALA A 126 -20.34 -9.28 -7.41
C ALA A 126 -20.36 -10.17 -6.15
N GLY A 127 -19.24 -10.19 -5.43
CA GLY A 127 -19.32 -10.06 -3.98
C GLY A 127 -20.05 -8.76 -3.63
N ARG A 128 -20.77 -8.71 -2.50
CA ARG A 128 -21.62 -7.53 -2.16
C ARG A 128 -20.85 -6.25 -1.86
N ASP A 129 -19.53 -6.32 -1.82
CA ASP A 129 -18.62 -5.18 -1.70
C ASP A 129 -17.87 -5.03 -3.03
N SER A 130 -18.00 -3.90 -3.74
CA SER A 130 -17.19 -3.62 -4.92
C SER A 130 -15.79 -3.14 -4.49
N VAL A 131 -14.79 -3.25 -5.36
CA VAL A 131 -13.45 -2.66 -5.11
C VAL A 131 -13.55 -1.16 -4.80
N ALA A 132 -14.44 -0.46 -5.50
CA ALA A 132 -14.75 0.95 -5.25
C ALA A 132 -15.35 1.20 -3.84
N ASP A 133 -16.17 0.29 -3.31
CA ASP A 133 -16.80 0.43 -1.98
C ASP A 133 -15.77 0.26 -0.86
N LEU A 134 -14.84 -0.71 -1.03
CA LEU A 134 -13.71 -0.90 -0.10
C LEU A 134 -12.76 0.30 -0.10
N ILE A 135 -12.48 0.87 -1.27
CA ILE A 135 -11.71 2.11 -1.44
C ILE A 135 -12.47 3.30 -0.82
N ALA A 136 -13.79 3.36 -0.98
CA ALA A 136 -14.63 4.39 -0.37
C ALA A 136 -14.57 4.37 1.17
N ALA A 137 -14.55 3.17 1.78
CA ALA A 137 -14.45 2.97 3.22
C ALA A 137 -13.12 3.48 3.83
N GLY A 138 -12.05 3.59 3.04
CA GLY A 138 -10.73 4.06 3.48
C GLY A 138 -10.65 5.53 3.94
N LYS A 139 -11.70 6.34 3.68
CA LYS A 139 -11.78 7.78 3.99
C LYS A 139 -10.48 8.53 3.61
N ALA A 140 -9.66 8.90 4.59
CA ALA A 140 -8.41 9.65 4.38
C ALA A 140 -7.35 8.88 3.56
N TYR A 141 -7.42 7.55 3.54
CA TYR A 141 -6.48 6.69 2.79
C TYR A 141 -7.00 6.30 1.40
N ARG A 142 -8.14 6.85 0.97
CA ARG A 142 -8.70 6.61 -0.37
C ARG A 142 -7.73 6.99 -1.50
N PRO A 143 -7.12 8.20 -1.54
CA PRO A 143 -6.20 8.57 -2.62
C PRO A 143 -4.95 7.69 -2.65
N LEU A 144 -4.49 7.23 -1.47
CA LEU A 144 -3.37 6.30 -1.37
C LEU A 144 -3.73 4.92 -1.95
N ALA A 145 -4.94 4.42 -1.68
CA ALA A 145 -5.39 3.14 -2.23
C ALA A 145 -5.55 3.21 -3.75
N GLU A 146 -6.18 4.27 -4.27
CA GLU A 146 -6.32 4.53 -5.70
C GLU A 146 -4.96 4.60 -6.40
N MET A 147 -3.97 5.29 -5.80
CA MET A 147 -2.62 5.38 -6.35
C MET A 147 -1.87 4.04 -6.33
N VAL A 148 -2.01 3.23 -5.27
CA VAL A 148 -1.45 1.86 -5.23
C VAL A 148 -2.04 0.99 -6.34
N LEU A 149 -3.35 1.05 -6.58
CA LEU A 149 -3.98 0.29 -7.66
C LEU A 149 -3.52 0.79 -9.03
N ALA A 150 -3.46 2.11 -9.24
CA ALA A 150 -3.02 2.71 -10.51
C ALA A 150 -1.57 2.34 -10.86
N GLU A 151 -0.64 2.49 -9.92
CA GLU A 151 0.78 2.15 -10.15
C GLU A 151 1.00 0.63 -10.27
N ALA A 152 0.26 -0.19 -9.54
CA ALA A 152 0.30 -1.65 -9.73
C ALA A 152 -0.21 -2.07 -11.11
N ALA A 153 -1.33 -1.52 -11.58
CA ALA A 153 -1.88 -1.80 -12.92
C ALA A 153 -0.95 -1.30 -14.04
N ARG A 154 -0.28 -0.16 -13.83
CA ARG A 154 0.72 0.39 -14.74
C ARG A 154 1.99 -0.46 -14.80
N ALA A 155 2.42 -1.02 -13.68
CA ALA A 155 3.63 -1.84 -13.60
C ALA A 155 3.44 -3.29 -14.04
N LEU A 156 2.21 -3.82 -13.94
CA LEU A 156 1.82 -5.20 -14.27
C LEU A 156 0.65 -5.20 -15.28
N PRO A 157 0.91 -5.12 -16.60
CA PRO A 157 -0.14 -5.07 -17.61
C PRO A 157 -0.99 -6.35 -17.58
N GLY A 158 -2.31 -6.20 -17.47
CA GLY A 158 -3.26 -7.31 -17.31
C GLY A 158 -3.53 -7.72 -15.86
N LEU A 159 -3.12 -6.91 -14.87
CA LEU A 159 -3.54 -7.03 -13.47
C LEU A 159 -5.05 -6.79 -13.32
N ALA A 160 -5.73 -7.75 -12.69
CA ALA A 160 -7.12 -7.66 -12.29
C ALA A 160 -7.25 -7.41 -10.78
N PHE A 161 -8.34 -6.74 -10.38
CA PHE A 161 -8.66 -6.46 -8.98
C PHE A 161 -10.00 -7.09 -8.60
N GLU A 162 -10.04 -7.88 -7.54
CA GLU A 162 -11.27 -8.50 -7.02
C GLU A 162 -11.49 -8.12 -5.56
N ALA A 163 -12.71 -7.70 -5.20
CA ALA A 163 -13.08 -7.46 -3.81
C ALA A 163 -13.63 -8.75 -3.19
N ARG A 164 -12.97 -9.24 -2.13
CA ARG A 164 -13.35 -10.47 -1.45
C ARG A 164 -13.08 -10.34 0.05
N SER A 165 -14.08 -10.63 0.88
CA SER A 165 -13.96 -10.64 2.35
C SER A 165 -13.40 -9.34 2.96
N GLY A 166 -13.75 -8.18 2.41
CA GLY A 166 -13.24 -6.87 2.88
C GLY A 166 -11.81 -6.54 2.45
N LEU A 167 -11.23 -7.30 1.53
CA LEU A 167 -9.88 -7.12 0.97
C LEU A 167 -9.94 -6.96 -0.54
N VAL A 168 -9.00 -6.21 -1.12
CA VAL A 168 -8.81 -6.08 -2.57
C VAL A 168 -7.67 -7.02 -2.98
N PHE A 169 -8.00 -8.06 -3.74
CA PHE A 169 -7.05 -9.03 -4.27
C PHE A 169 -6.48 -8.55 -5.60
N PHE A 170 -5.18 -8.80 -5.81
CA PHE A 170 -4.42 -8.43 -6.99
C PHE A 170 -4.12 -9.74 -7.73
N LEU A 171 -4.74 -9.95 -8.89
CA LEU A 171 -4.72 -11.24 -9.59
C LEU A 171 -4.23 -11.10 -11.03
N ARG A 172 -3.43 -12.06 -11.47
CA ARG A 172 -3.12 -12.36 -12.88
C ARG A 172 -3.00 -13.87 -12.95
N PRO A 173 -3.77 -14.62 -13.74
CA PRO A 173 -4.45 -15.85 -13.24
C PRO A 173 -4.54 -16.10 -11.71
N ASN A 174 -3.41 -16.28 -10.99
CA ASN A 174 -3.35 -16.49 -9.55
C ASN A 174 -3.27 -15.15 -8.75
N PRO A 175 -3.67 -15.15 -7.47
CA PRO A 175 -3.50 -13.98 -6.59
C PRO A 175 -2.05 -13.80 -6.14
N LEU A 176 -1.44 -12.65 -6.44
CA LEU A 176 -0.05 -12.31 -6.12
C LEU A 176 0.07 -11.37 -4.91
N ALA A 177 -0.93 -10.53 -4.68
CA ALA A 177 -0.98 -9.57 -3.58
C ALA A 177 -2.42 -9.33 -3.09
N VAL A 178 -2.55 -8.77 -1.88
CA VAL A 178 -3.83 -8.47 -1.24
C VAL A 178 -3.72 -7.18 -0.43
N LEU A 179 -4.58 -6.20 -0.73
CA LEU A 179 -4.65 -4.92 -0.05
C LEU A 179 -5.80 -4.91 0.97
N SER A 180 -5.46 -4.67 2.24
CA SER A 180 -6.42 -4.34 3.29
C SER A 180 -6.46 -2.82 3.49
N ILE A 181 -7.66 -2.25 3.40
CA ILE A 181 -7.90 -0.82 3.53
C ILE A 181 -8.46 -0.55 4.92
N ALA A 182 -7.66 0.04 5.81
CA ALA A 182 -8.08 0.38 7.18
C ALA A 182 -8.12 1.90 7.42
N PRO A 183 -8.92 2.42 8.37
CA PRO A 183 -9.09 3.87 8.56
C PRO A 183 -7.84 4.67 8.99
N LYS A 184 -6.72 3.99 9.27
CA LYS A 184 -5.46 4.58 9.78
C LYS A 184 -4.22 4.17 8.99
N GLN A 185 -4.35 3.27 8.02
CA GLN A 185 -3.25 2.70 7.24
C GLN A 185 -3.82 1.77 6.18
N LEU A 186 -3.10 1.59 5.08
CA LEU A 186 -3.27 0.44 4.22
C LEU A 186 -2.27 -0.67 4.61
N ARG A 187 -2.60 -1.92 4.30
CA ARG A 187 -1.69 -3.05 4.45
C ARG A 187 -1.69 -3.85 3.17
N LEU A 188 -0.57 -3.85 2.45
CA LEU A 188 -0.40 -4.65 1.25
C LEU A 188 0.33 -5.94 1.63
N GLY A 189 -0.37 -7.06 1.56
CA GLY A 189 0.22 -8.39 1.58
C GLY A 189 0.73 -8.79 0.19
N MET A 190 1.86 -9.49 0.12
CA MET A 190 2.46 -9.99 -1.13
C MET A 190 3.02 -11.41 -0.91
N ASP A 191 2.99 -12.25 -1.95
CA ASP A 191 3.77 -13.50 -1.97
C ASP A 191 5.22 -13.21 -2.37
N LEU A 192 6.10 -13.09 -1.37
CA LEU A 192 7.55 -13.00 -1.60
C LEU A 192 8.26 -14.28 -1.11
N GLY A 193 7.49 -15.36 -0.88
CA GLY A 193 7.96 -16.63 -0.32
C GLY A 193 8.97 -16.50 0.82
N ASP A 194 10.20 -16.89 0.52
CA ASP A 194 11.33 -17.12 1.44
C ASP A 194 12.20 -15.88 1.68
N ARG A 195 11.81 -14.71 1.17
CA ARG A 195 12.51 -13.44 1.43
C ARG A 195 12.63 -13.21 2.95
N PRO A 196 13.78 -12.71 3.45
CA PRO A 196 13.92 -12.36 4.85
C PRO A 196 12.98 -11.21 5.25
N PHE A 197 12.24 -11.41 6.35
CA PHE A 197 11.47 -10.35 6.99
C PHE A 197 12.40 -9.29 7.59
N GLY A 198 12.18 -8.02 7.26
CA GLY A 198 13.00 -6.89 7.68
C GLY A 198 12.37 -5.59 7.21
N ALA A 199 12.50 -4.51 7.99
CA ALA A 199 11.83 -3.24 7.69
C ALA A 199 12.16 -2.77 6.26
N PRO A 200 11.16 -2.44 5.42
CA PRO A 200 9.76 -2.20 5.78
C PRO A 200 8.81 -3.42 5.65
N LEU A 201 9.29 -4.59 5.22
CA LEU A 201 8.51 -5.81 5.04
C LEU A 201 8.38 -6.63 6.34
N ALA A 202 7.17 -6.68 6.89
CA ALA A 202 6.82 -7.54 8.02
C ALA A 202 6.23 -8.88 7.54
N ARG A 203 6.12 -9.86 8.44
CA ARG A 203 5.34 -11.07 8.19
C ARG A 203 3.85 -10.75 8.08
N ALA A 204 3.17 -11.35 7.11
CA ALA A 204 1.75 -11.11 6.87
C ALA A 204 0.87 -11.47 8.06
N LYS A 205 -0.06 -10.56 8.38
CA LYS A 205 -1.08 -10.68 9.42
C LYS A 205 -2.41 -10.12 8.91
N LEU A 206 -2.88 -10.69 7.81
CA LEU A 206 -4.11 -10.32 7.12
C LEU A 206 -5.11 -11.47 7.23
N ALA A 207 -6.18 -11.28 8.01
CA ALA A 207 -7.24 -12.27 8.13
C ALA A 207 -8.00 -12.38 6.80
N GLY A 208 -8.08 -13.59 6.24
CA GLY A 208 -8.69 -13.85 4.92
C GLY A 208 -7.73 -13.75 3.72
N ALA A 209 -6.45 -13.42 3.93
CA ALA A 209 -5.44 -13.57 2.89
C ALA A 209 -5.06 -15.07 2.72
N PRO A 210 -4.70 -15.52 1.50
CA PRO A 210 -4.28 -16.90 1.26
C PRO A 210 -2.87 -17.15 1.82
N ALA A 211 -2.55 -18.41 2.09
CA ALA A 211 -1.29 -18.81 2.74
C ALA A 211 -0.02 -18.48 1.93
N SER A 212 -0.14 -18.22 0.62
CA SER A 212 0.93 -17.71 -0.24
C SER A 212 1.35 -16.27 0.13
N ILE A 213 0.46 -15.47 0.71
CA ILE A 213 0.77 -14.11 1.16
C ILE A 213 1.57 -14.17 2.46
N THR A 214 2.89 -14.31 2.32
CA THR A 214 3.84 -14.45 3.43
C THR A 214 4.29 -13.10 3.99
N HIS A 215 4.36 -12.07 3.14
CA HIS A 215 4.89 -10.75 3.47
C HIS A 215 3.80 -9.67 3.51
N MET A 216 4.01 -8.64 4.32
CA MET A 216 3.12 -7.48 4.44
C MET A 216 3.90 -6.19 4.62
N LEU A 217 3.53 -5.21 3.81
CA LEU A 217 4.01 -3.84 3.87
C LEU A 217 2.88 -2.93 4.40
N VAL A 218 3.19 -2.08 5.37
CA VAL A 218 2.25 -1.07 5.87
C VAL A 218 2.45 0.23 5.13
N LEU A 219 1.44 0.65 4.37
CA LEU A 219 1.45 1.90 3.61
C LEU A 219 0.60 2.94 4.36
N THR A 220 1.26 4.00 4.82
CA THR A 220 0.65 5.16 5.49
C THR A 220 0.80 6.45 4.70
N ASP A 221 1.69 6.48 3.71
CA ASP A 221 2.02 7.68 2.94
C ASP A 221 2.23 7.34 1.45
N ALA A 222 1.92 8.31 0.57
CA ALA A 222 2.07 8.21 -0.88
C ALA A 222 3.52 7.90 -1.30
N ARG A 223 4.52 8.40 -0.57
CA ARG A 223 5.95 8.19 -0.84
C ARG A 223 6.39 6.72 -0.71
N GLN A 224 5.56 5.87 -0.09
CA GLN A 224 5.81 4.42 0.01
C GLN A 224 5.35 3.64 -1.24
N VAL A 225 4.72 4.33 -2.21
CA VAL A 225 4.40 3.79 -3.54
C VAL A 225 5.55 4.14 -4.47
N ASP A 226 6.68 3.46 -4.26
CA ASP A 226 7.96 3.72 -4.89
C ASP A 226 8.42 2.55 -5.79
N GLY A 227 9.59 2.70 -6.43
CA GLY A 227 10.17 1.65 -7.26
C GLY A 227 10.47 0.33 -6.51
N ALA A 228 10.64 0.38 -5.18
CA ALA A 228 10.85 -0.83 -4.37
C ALA A 228 9.53 -1.59 -4.16
N LEU A 229 8.43 -0.88 -3.87
CA LEU A 229 7.08 -1.46 -3.88
C LEU A 229 6.79 -2.17 -5.21
N ILE A 230 7.08 -1.50 -6.32
CA ILE A 230 6.85 -2.04 -7.66
C ILE A 230 7.76 -3.24 -7.96
N GLY A 231 9.01 -3.21 -7.47
CA GLY A 231 9.90 -4.37 -7.50
C GLY A 231 9.33 -5.57 -6.76
N TYR A 232 8.80 -5.36 -5.55
CA TYR A 232 8.15 -6.42 -4.76
C TYR A 232 6.89 -6.98 -5.45
N LEU A 233 6.06 -6.13 -6.06
CA LEU A 233 4.89 -6.59 -6.82
C LEU A 233 5.27 -7.43 -8.05
N ARG A 234 6.35 -7.07 -8.76
CA ARG A 234 6.87 -7.86 -9.89
C ARG A 234 7.45 -9.20 -9.45
N GLU A 235 8.13 -9.24 -8.32
CA GLU A 235 8.66 -10.48 -7.74
C GLU A 235 7.53 -11.41 -7.28
N ALA A 236 6.49 -10.85 -6.66
CA ALA A 236 5.29 -11.60 -6.29
C ALA A 236 4.52 -12.13 -7.50
N ASP A 237 4.40 -11.35 -8.56
CA ASP A 237 3.81 -11.79 -9.82
C ASP A 237 4.64 -12.91 -10.45
N ALA A 238 5.98 -12.79 -10.51
CA ALA A 238 6.85 -13.83 -11.05
C ALA A 238 6.81 -15.15 -10.26
N ARG A 239 6.51 -15.11 -8.95
CA ARG A 239 6.33 -16.31 -8.10
C ARG A 239 4.94 -16.91 -8.24
N ALA A 240 3.88 -16.10 -8.16
CA ALA A 240 2.50 -16.57 -8.28
C ALA A 240 2.17 -17.03 -9.70
N ASN A 241 2.80 -16.40 -10.69
CA ASN A 241 2.56 -16.52 -12.12
C ASN A 241 3.89 -16.66 -12.86
N PRO A 242 4.61 -17.78 -12.68
CA PRO A 242 5.76 -18.07 -13.50
C PRO A 242 5.35 -17.98 -14.98
N PRO A 243 6.19 -17.41 -15.86
CA PRO A 243 5.90 -17.43 -17.29
C PRO A 243 5.70 -18.89 -17.71
N PRO A 244 4.81 -19.17 -18.70
CA PRO A 244 4.62 -20.53 -19.18
C PRO A 244 5.99 -21.06 -19.62
N VAL A 245 6.50 -22.05 -18.90
CA VAL A 245 7.74 -22.72 -19.25
C VAL A 245 7.53 -23.23 -20.66
N ALA A 246 8.35 -22.75 -21.61
CA ALA A 246 8.28 -23.20 -22.99
C ALA A 246 8.49 -24.72 -22.95
N ALA A 247 7.43 -25.46 -23.28
CA ALA A 247 7.50 -26.91 -23.31
C ALA A 247 8.58 -27.28 -24.32
N ASP A 248 9.64 -27.97 -23.85
CA ASP A 248 10.76 -28.38 -24.68
C ASP A 248 10.23 -29.17 -25.89
N PRO A 249 10.39 -28.69 -27.14
CA PRO A 249 9.79 -29.31 -28.31
C PRO A 249 10.58 -30.56 -28.78
N HIS A 250 11.36 -31.18 -27.89
CA HIS A 250 12.25 -32.29 -28.18
C HIS A 250 12.17 -33.40 -27.11
N LEU A 251 11.14 -34.24 -27.22
CA LEU A 251 11.07 -35.61 -26.71
C LEU A 251 10.21 -36.47 -27.64
#